data_AF-A0A527IVT4-F1
#
_entry.id   AF-A0A527IVT4-F1
#
_cell.length_a   1.000
_cell.length_b   1.000
_cell.length_c   1.000
_cell.angle_alpha   90.00
_cell.angle_beta   90.00
_cell.angle_gamma   90.00
#
_symmetry.space_group_name_H-M   'P 1'
#
loop_
_entity.id
_entity.type
_entity.pdbx_description
1 polymer ?
#
loop_
_entity_poly.entity_id
_entity_poly.type
_entity_poly.pdbx_seq_one_letter_code
_entity_poly.pdbx_strand_id
1 'polypeptide(L)' 'ADLFNPTKEEEATIESWLGVAIPTREEMEEIEISSRLYVEDGAYFMTATLPAQTEIDDPLMSPVTFVLAGT' A
#
# COMPACT_ATOMS: atom_id res chain seq x y z
N ALA A 1 9.94 -3.01 -4.21
CA ALA A 1 9.52 -2.68 -5.59
C ALA A 1 8.37 -1.68 -5.47
N ASP A 2 8.28 -0.72 -6.38
CA ASP A 2 7.22 0.29 -6.35
C ASP A 2 6.10 -0.11 -7.31
N LEU A 3 4.85 -0.06 -6.83
CA LEU A 3 3.65 -0.39 -7.60
C LEU A 3 2.79 0.87 -7.78
N PHE A 4 2.65 1.33 -9.03
CA PHE A 4 1.83 2.50 -9.37
C PHE A 4 0.78 2.12 -10.40
N ASN A 5 -0.49 2.09 -9.96
CA ASN A 5 -1.61 1.51 -10.75
C ASN A 5 -1.21 0.17 -11.37
N PRO A 6 -0.73 -0.78 -10.55
CA PRO A 6 -0.20 -2.03 -11.06
C PRO A 6 -1.27 -2.82 -11.79
N THR A 7 -0.83 -3.59 -12.78
CA THR A 7 -1.64 -4.63 -13.39
C THR A 7 -1.72 -5.84 -12.45
N LYS A 8 -2.76 -6.68 -12.64
CA LYS A 8 -2.89 -7.95 -11.89
C LYS A 8 -1.68 -8.87 -12.03
N GLU A 9 -0.97 -8.79 -13.17
CA GLU A 9 0.23 -9.58 -13.41
C GLU A 9 1.43 -9.07 -12.59
N GLU A 10 1.59 -7.75 -12.47
CA GLU A 10 2.59 -7.14 -11.61
C GLU A 10 2.32 -7.42 -10.13
N GLU A 11 1.05 -7.31 -9.69
CA GLU A 11 0.62 -7.71 -8.34
C GLU A 11 1.01 -9.17 -8.08
N ALA A 12 0.51 -10.11 -8.90
CA ALA A 12 0.78 -11.55 -8.71
C ALA A 12 2.28 -11.88 -8.74
N THR A 13 3.07 -11.17 -9.53
CA THR A 13 4.53 -11.33 -9.57
C THR A 13 5.17 -10.94 -8.24
N ILE A 14 4.79 -9.79 -7.68
CA ILE A 14 5.28 -9.33 -6.38
C ILE A 14 4.77 -10.22 -5.25
N GLU A 15 3.50 -10.61 -5.27
CA GLU A 15 2.91 -11.51 -4.27
C GLU A 15 3.63 -12.85 -4.22
N SER A 16 3.87 -13.47 -5.38
CA SER A 16 4.62 -14.72 -5.50
C SER A 16 6.07 -14.58 -5.01
N TRP A 17 6.69 -13.44 -5.27
CA TRP A 17 8.08 -13.19 -4.86
C TRP A 17 8.22 -12.95 -3.36
N LEU A 18 7.31 -12.19 -2.74
CA LEU A 18 7.38 -11.79 -1.34
C LEU A 18 6.58 -12.71 -0.41
N GLY A 19 5.66 -13.53 -0.93
CA GLY A 19 4.80 -14.41 -0.15
C GLY A 19 3.71 -13.67 0.63
N VAL A 20 3.27 -12.52 0.13
CA VAL A 20 2.28 -11.63 0.78
C VAL A 20 1.21 -11.21 -0.22
N ALA A 21 0.01 -10.86 0.24
CA ALA A 21 -1.00 -10.22 -0.59
C ALA A 21 -0.74 -8.71 -0.73
N ILE A 22 -0.96 -8.15 -1.92
CA ILE A 22 -0.94 -6.70 -2.11
C ILE A 22 -2.33 -6.13 -1.77
N PRO A 23 -2.42 -5.12 -0.89
CA PRO A 23 -3.71 -4.56 -0.52
C PRO A 23 -4.37 -3.87 -1.71
N THR A 24 -5.66 -4.09 -1.83
CA THR A 24 -6.53 -3.43 -2.80
C THR A 24 -6.69 -1.94 -2.47
N ARG A 25 -7.12 -1.15 -3.46
CA ARG A 25 -7.38 0.28 -3.24
C ARG A 25 -8.43 0.53 -2.14
N GLU A 26 -9.44 -0.33 -2.06
CA GLU A 26 -10.51 -0.23 -1.05
C GLU A 26 -9.96 -0.46 0.36
N GLU A 27 -9.11 -1.47 0.56
CA GLU A 27 -8.45 -1.73 1.84
C GLU A 27 -7.52 -0.58 2.25
N MET A 28 -6.81 0.04 1.29
CA MET A 28 -5.97 1.21 1.54
C MET A 28 -6.76 2.45 1.99
N GLU A 29 -8.05 2.53 1.66
CA GLU A 29 -8.93 3.66 2.01
C GLU A 29 -9.53 3.53 3.42
N GLU A 30 -9.40 2.36 4.06
CA GLU A 30 -9.86 2.16 5.44
C GLU A 30 -9.19 3.14 6.42
N ILE A 31 -9.99 3.58 7.40
CA ILE A 31 -9.56 4.60 8.37
C ILE A 31 -9.15 3.98 9.71
N GLU A 32 -9.52 2.73 9.94
CA GLU A 32 -9.21 1.97 11.13
C GLU A 32 -7.70 1.77 11.27
N ILE A 33 -7.18 2.03 12.48
CA ILE A 33 -5.73 1.88 12.77
C ILE A 33 -5.27 0.43 12.53
N SER A 34 -6.13 -0.55 12.82
CA SER A 34 -5.85 -1.97 12.57
C SER A 34 -5.67 -2.30 11.09
N SER A 35 -6.25 -1.51 10.19
CA SER A 35 -6.12 -1.68 8.74
C SER A 35 -4.96 -0.85 8.17
N ARG A 36 -4.40 0.08 8.95
CA ARG A 36 -3.30 0.95 8.54
C ARG A 36 -1.94 0.53 9.05
N LEU A 37 -1.85 -0.17 10.18
CA LEU A 37 -0.59 -0.71 10.68
C LEU A 37 -0.83 -2.12 11.21
N TYR A 38 -0.41 -3.11 10.43
CA TYR A 38 -0.66 -4.51 10.74
C TYR A 38 0.45 -5.43 10.25
N VAL A 39 0.39 -6.68 10.72
CA VAL A 39 1.30 -7.75 10.33
C VAL A 39 0.47 -8.88 9.75
N GLU A 40 0.82 -9.31 8.55
CA GLU A 40 0.17 -10.41 7.84
C GLU A 40 1.24 -11.17 7.06
N ASP A 41 1.16 -12.50 7.04
CA ASP A 41 2.12 -13.39 6.36
C ASP A 41 3.60 -13.10 6.65
N GLY A 42 3.89 -12.62 7.87
CA GLY A 42 5.25 -12.27 8.29
C GLY A 42 5.78 -10.94 7.73
N ALA A 43 4.95 -10.16 7.05
CA ALA A 43 5.27 -8.83 6.57
C ALA A 43 4.55 -7.74 7.37
N TYR A 44 5.19 -6.57 7.43
CA TYR A 44 4.65 -5.38 8.06
C TYR A 44 4.05 -4.46 7.01
N PHE A 45 2.82 -4.03 7.23
CA PHE A 45 2.08 -3.14 6.37
C PHE A 45 1.84 -1.82 7.08
N MET A 46 2.11 -0.71 6.39
CA MET A 46 1.83 0.63 6.89
C MET A 46 1.20 1.49 5.81
N THR A 47 -0.04 1.95 6.00
CA THR A 47 -0.74 2.87 5.11
C THR A 47 -0.69 4.29 5.67
N ALA A 48 -0.11 5.21 4.89
CA ALA A 48 -0.04 6.63 5.22
C ALA A 48 -0.74 7.46 4.16
N THR A 49 -1.43 8.53 4.58
CA THR A 49 -2.00 9.51 3.65
C THR A 49 -0.93 10.53 3.27
N LEU A 50 -0.56 10.57 2.00
CA LEU A 50 0.47 11.47 1.48
C LEU A 50 -0.14 12.54 0.56
N PRO A 51 0.36 13.79 0.59
CA PRO A 51 -0.05 14.83 -0.34
C PRO A 51 0.63 14.65 -1.70
N ALA A 52 -0.10 14.99 -2.76
CA ALA A 52 0.37 15.14 -4.14
C ALA A 52 -0.14 16.47 -4.70
N GLN A 53 0.50 16.95 -5.78
CA GLN A 53 0.17 18.25 -6.39
C GLN A 53 0.19 19.40 -5.35
N THR A 54 1.28 19.52 -4.58
CA THR A 54 1.36 20.48 -3.47
C THR A 54 1.46 21.95 -3.88
N GLU A 55 1.47 22.23 -5.19
CA GLU A 55 1.55 23.59 -5.74
C GLU A 55 0.15 24.24 -5.90
N ILE A 56 -0.94 23.49 -5.74
CA ILE A 56 -2.32 23.99 -5.75
C ILE A 56 -2.84 24.20 -4.31
N ASP A 57 -3.83 25.09 -4.15
CA ASP A 57 -4.39 25.45 -2.84
C ASP A 57 -4.94 24.24 -2.06
N ASP A 58 -5.47 23.23 -2.77
CA ASP A 58 -5.97 21.98 -2.19
C ASP A 58 -5.13 20.79 -2.70
N PRO A 59 -4.07 20.38 -1.96
CA PRO A 59 -3.26 19.24 -2.36
C PRO A 59 -4.09 17.95 -2.37
N LEU A 60 -3.85 17.10 -3.36
CA LEU A 60 -4.52 15.81 -3.44
C LEU A 60 -3.96 14.87 -2.37
N MET A 61 -4.80 14.45 -1.42
CA MET A 61 -4.43 13.50 -0.39
C MET A 61 -4.79 12.08 -0.84
N SER A 62 -3.84 11.14 -0.78
CA SER A 62 -4.10 9.74 -1.17
C SER A 62 -3.36 8.75 -0.28
N PRO A 63 -3.91 7.55 -0.05
CA PRO A 63 -3.25 6.53 0.74
C PRO A 63 -2.10 5.89 -0.05
N VAL A 64 -0.99 5.64 0.63
CA VAL A 64 0.17 4.92 0.15
C VAL A 64 0.53 3.86 1.18
N THR A 65 0.59 2.60 0.74
CA THR A 65 0.95 1.47 1.59
C THR A 65 2.40 1.08 1.37
N PHE A 66 3.13 0.97 2.47
CA PHE A 66 4.48 0.45 2.55
C PHE A 66 4.41 -0.98 3.06
N VAL A 67 5.11 -1.89 2.38
CA VAL A 67 5.20 -3.30 2.75
C VAL A 67 6.67 -3.63 3.02
N LEU A 68 6.94 -4.19 4.20
CA LEU A 68 8.26 -4.68 4.59
C LEU A 68 8.18 -6.19 4.83
N ALA A 69 8.81 -6.97 3.95
CA ALA A 69 8.79 -8.44 3.93
C ALA A 69 10.21 -9.01 3.73
N GLY A 70 10.42 -10.29 4.07
CA GLY A 70 11.67 -11.03 3.79
C GLY A 70 12.73 -11.04 4.89
N THR A 71 12.33 -11.22 6.15
CA THR A 71 13.25 -11.52 7.26
C THR A 71 13.82 -12.93 7.19
#